data_AF-A0A384IS78-F1
#
_entry.id   AF-A0A384IS78-F1
#
_cell.length_a   1.000
_cell.length_b   1.000
_cell.length_c   1.000
_cell.angle_alpha   90.00
_cell.angle_beta   90.00
_cell.angle_gamma   90.00
#
_symmetry.space_group_name_H-M   'P 1'
#
loop_
_entity.id
_entity.type
_entity.pdbx_description
1 polymer ?
#
loop_
_entity_poly.entity_id
_entity_poly.type
_entity_poly.pdbx_seq_one_letter_code
_entity_poly.pdbx_strand_id
1 'polypeptide(L)'
;MKAAGASCSSWKTITITGGKARYQECFQTVNGKSQVKGNFQLWDTKTDGRSVQAYARTDTNHWYGDSVSWEHFYGWSNTSKPSPVLSSGWHGGDDFELTIQLV
;
A
#
# COMPACT_ATOMS: atom_id res chain seq x y z
N MET A 1 18.44 -17.88 12.66
CA MET A 1 16.98 -18.06 12.72
C MET A 1 16.45 -17.97 11.30
N LYS A 2 15.70 -18.97 10.84
CA LYS A 2 15.17 -19.07 9.47
C LYS A 2 13.98 -18.11 9.37
N ALA A 3 13.96 -17.20 8.40
CA ALA A 3 12.81 -16.31 8.19
C ALA A 3 11.55 -17.18 8.00
N ALA A 4 10.52 -16.96 8.81
CA ALA A 4 9.19 -17.44 8.46
C ALA A 4 8.83 -16.74 7.13
N GLY A 5 8.56 -17.51 6.09
CA GLY A 5 8.30 -16.98 4.75
C GLY A 5 7.20 -15.92 4.81
N ALA A 6 7.38 -14.83 4.07
CA ALA A 6 6.40 -13.74 4.05
C ALA A 6 5.01 -14.26 3.70
N SER A 7 4.00 -13.90 4.49
CA SER A 7 2.59 -14.15 4.21
C SER A 7 1.97 -12.88 3.64
N CYS A 8 1.06 -13.01 2.67
CA CYS A 8 0.32 -11.87 2.14
C CYS A 8 -1.17 -12.13 2.26
N SER A 9 -1.93 -11.07 2.55
CA SER A 9 -3.39 -11.09 2.47
C SER A 9 -3.85 -11.36 1.04
N SER A 10 -5.13 -11.69 0.88
CA SER A 10 -5.74 -11.58 -0.45
C SER A 10 -5.69 -10.14 -0.93
N TRP A 11 -5.74 -9.98 -2.26
CA TRP A 11 -5.84 -8.66 -2.87
C TRP A 11 -7.19 -8.02 -2.56
N LYS A 12 -7.15 -6.84 -1.95
CA LYS A 12 -8.28 -5.94 -1.69
C LYS A 12 -8.34 -4.86 -2.78
N THR A 13 -9.49 -4.21 -2.92
CA THR A 13 -9.72 -3.14 -3.91
C THR A 13 -10.33 -1.93 -3.23
N ILE A 14 -9.80 -0.75 -3.53
CA ILE A 14 -10.36 0.56 -3.17
C ILE A 14 -10.83 1.22 -4.46
N THR A 15 -12.06 1.74 -4.48
CA THR A 15 -12.62 2.46 -5.63
C THR A 15 -13.10 3.82 -5.17
N ILE A 16 -12.67 4.86 -5.87
CA ILE A 16 -13.17 6.24 -5.74
C ILE A 16 -13.72 6.69 -7.09
N THR A 17 -14.46 7.79 -7.12
CA THR A 17 -14.94 8.36 -8.38
C THR A 17 -13.77 8.80 -9.26
N GLY A 18 -13.41 7.98 -10.25
CA GLY A 18 -12.33 8.24 -11.21
C GLY A 18 -10.97 7.65 -10.85
N GLY A 19 -10.87 6.89 -9.76
CA GLY A 19 -9.63 6.20 -9.39
C GLY A 19 -9.89 4.84 -8.77
N LYS A 20 -8.93 3.94 -8.92
CA LYS A 20 -8.97 2.61 -8.31
C LYS A 20 -7.59 2.22 -7.81
N ALA A 21 -7.55 1.52 -6.69
CA ALA A 21 -6.36 0.82 -6.24
C ALA A 21 -6.67 -0.64 -5.95
N ARG A 22 -5.70 -1.51 -6.21
CA ARG A 22 -5.71 -2.90 -5.76
C ARG A 22 -4.50 -3.08 -4.87
N TYR A 23 -4.66 -3.62 -3.66
CA TYR A 23 -3.55 -3.75 -2.72
C TYR A 23 -3.63 -5.04 -1.92
N GLN A 24 -2.51 -5.47 -1.35
CA GLN A 24 -2.42 -6.52 -0.36
C GLN A 24 -1.35 -6.14 0.66
N GLU A 25 -1.61 -6.49 1.92
CA GLU A 25 -0.62 -6.40 2.99
C GLU A 25 0.20 -7.69 2.99
N CYS A 26 1.50 -7.58 3.22
CA CYS A 26 2.35 -8.72 3.48
C CYS A 26 3.10 -8.53 4.79
N PHE A 27 3.30 -9.63 5.51
CA PHE A 27 3.89 -9.68 6.83
C PHE A 27 5.06 -10.66 6.85
N GLN A 28 6.11 -10.34 7.58
CA GLN A 28 7.20 -11.26 7.87
C GLN A 28 7.79 -10.98 9.23
N THR A 29 8.55 -11.94 9.75
CA THR A 29 9.34 -11.74 10.98
C THR A 29 10.81 -11.91 10.66
N VAL A 30 11.60 -10.87 10.91
CA VAL A 30 13.06 -10.85 10.70
C VAL A 30 13.74 -10.56 12.03
N ASN A 31 14.57 -11.49 12.51
CA ASN A 31 15.29 -11.38 13.79
C ASN A 31 14.37 -11.07 14.99
N GLY A 32 13.19 -11.69 15.02
CA GLY A 32 12.19 -11.48 16.09
C GLY A 32 11.42 -10.16 16.00
N LYS A 33 11.64 -9.36 14.95
CA LYS A 33 10.91 -8.11 14.72
C LYS A 33 9.88 -8.29 13.60
N SER A 34 8.67 -7.79 13.84
CA SER A 34 7.61 -7.73 12.85
C SER A 34 7.96 -6.72 11.76
N GLN A 35 7.69 -7.11 10.52
CA GLN A 35 7.79 -6.24 9.37
C GLN A 35 6.56 -6.40 8.49
N VAL A 36 6.15 -5.30 7.90
CA VAL A 36 5.00 -5.21 7.02
C VAL A 36 5.38 -4.46 5.74
N LYS A 37 4.72 -4.80 4.66
CA LYS A 37 4.75 -4.04 3.42
C LYS A 37 3.40 -4.07 2.72
N GLY A 38 3.15 -3.09 1.88
CA GLY A 38 2.07 -3.12 0.90
C GLY A 38 2.60 -3.39 -0.50
N ASN A 39 1.93 -4.28 -1.22
CA ASN A 39 2.02 -4.33 -2.68
C ASN A 39 0.72 -3.79 -3.27
N PHE A 40 0.79 -2.88 -4.23
CA PHE A 40 -0.41 -2.25 -4.78
C PHE A 40 -0.27 -1.84 -6.25
N GLN A 41 -1.41 -1.64 -6.90
CA GLN A 41 -1.54 -1.06 -8.23
C GLN A 41 -2.50 0.11 -8.16
N LEU A 42 -2.19 1.19 -8.87
CA LEU A 42 -3.06 2.35 -9.01
C LEU A 42 -3.60 2.40 -10.43
N TRP A 43 -4.85 2.81 -10.59
CA TRP A 43 -5.45 2.99 -11.90
C TRP A 43 -6.29 4.26 -11.90
N ASP A 44 -5.86 5.20 -12.72
CA ASP A 44 -6.68 6.34 -13.11
C ASP A 44 -7.74 5.83 -14.08
N THR A 45 -9.01 6.13 -13.82
CA THR A 45 -10.12 5.62 -14.64
C THR A 45 -10.84 6.74 -15.40
N LYS A 46 -10.31 7.97 -15.38
CA LYS A 46 -10.92 9.12 -16.06
C LYS A 46 -9.95 9.85 -16.96
N THR A 47 -10.46 10.30 -18.10
CA THR A 47 -9.74 11.21 -19.00
C THR A 47 -10.07 12.67 -18.67
N ASP A 48 -9.94 13.06 -17.40
CA ASP A 48 -10.19 14.43 -16.93
C ASP A 48 -8.90 15.23 -16.68
N GLY A 49 -7.73 14.63 -16.99
CA GLY A 49 -6.42 15.24 -16.80
C GLY A 49 -5.88 15.16 -15.38
N ARG A 50 -6.60 14.50 -14.47
CA ARG A 50 -6.13 14.22 -13.10
C ARG A 50 -5.29 12.96 -13.06
N SER A 51 -4.66 12.73 -11.92
CA SER A 51 -3.94 11.49 -11.62
C SER A 51 -4.52 10.85 -10.37
N VAL A 52 -4.54 9.52 -10.32
CA VAL A 52 -4.78 8.85 -9.05
C VAL A 52 -3.50 8.94 -8.22
N GLN A 53 -3.62 9.46 -7.01
CA GLN A 53 -2.54 9.48 -6.02
C GLN A 53 -2.88 8.52 -4.89
N ALA A 54 -1.89 7.81 -4.39
CA ALA A 54 -1.98 7.03 -3.18
C ALA A 54 -1.06 7.57 -2.10
N TYR A 55 -1.57 7.63 -0.88
CA TYR A 55 -0.80 7.76 0.34
C TYR A 55 -0.70 6.36 0.97
N ALA A 56 0.52 5.86 1.07
CA ALA A 56 0.82 4.54 1.63
C ALA A 56 1.56 4.72 2.94
N ARG A 57 1.12 4.05 4.02
CA ARG A 57 1.78 4.10 5.33
C ARG A 57 1.92 2.71 5.94
N THR A 58 2.96 2.53 6.74
CA THR A 58 3.09 1.40 7.68
C THR A 58 3.18 1.94 9.10
N ASP A 59 2.62 1.22 10.05
CA ASP A 59 2.64 1.64 11.45
C ASP A 59 2.86 0.47 12.41
N THR A 60 3.15 0.85 13.65
CA THR A 60 3.20 -0.03 14.81
C THR A 60 2.11 0.39 15.77
N ASN A 61 1.27 -0.57 16.17
CA ASN A 61 0.30 -0.46 17.27
C ASN A 61 -0.88 0.52 17.07
N HIS A 62 -1.89 0.08 16.31
CA HIS A 62 -3.12 0.82 15.98
C HIS A 62 -4.08 1.12 17.18
N TRP A 63 -3.76 0.66 18.41
CA TRP A 63 -4.69 0.75 19.56
C TRP A 63 -4.31 1.77 20.64
N TYR A 64 -3.05 2.21 20.72
CA TYR A 64 -2.56 3.12 21.78
C TYR A 64 -1.79 4.33 21.28
N GLY A 65 -1.89 4.62 19.97
CA GLY A 65 -1.22 5.73 19.30
C GLY A 65 -0.44 5.22 18.10
N ASP A 66 -0.90 5.57 16.90
CA ASP A 66 -0.22 5.20 15.65
C ASP A 66 1.20 5.76 15.63
N SER A 67 2.20 4.89 15.71
CA SER A 67 3.57 5.26 15.37
C SER A 67 3.82 4.89 13.91
N VAL A 68 3.62 5.85 13.01
CA VAL A 68 3.94 5.71 11.59
C VAL A 68 5.44 5.45 11.45
N SER A 69 5.78 4.29 10.92
CA SER A 69 7.17 3.86 10.73
C SER A 69 7.71 4.20 9.35
N TRP A 70 6.81 4.38 8.38
CA TRP A 70 7.13 4.79 7.02
C TRP A 70 5.87 5.29 6.30
N GLU A 71 6.04 6.28 5.44
CA GLU A 71 4.99 6.80 4.57
C GLU A 71 5.56 7.26 3.21
N HIS A 72 4.75 7.17 2.15
CA HIS A 72 5.13 7.66 0.83
C HIS A 72 3.90 7.95 -0.06
N PHE A 73 4.07 8.90 -0.98
CA PHE A 73 3.08 9.21 -2.02
C PHE A 73 3.44 8.58 -3.36
N TYR A 74 2.47 7.95 -4.00
CA TYR A 74 2.58 7.38 -5.33
C TYR A 74 1.56 8.03 -6.26
N GLY A 75 1.89 8.18 -7.54
CA GLY A 75 1.00 8.73 -8.55
C GLY A 75 0.92 7.84 -9.78
N TRP A 76 -0.25 7.79 -10.42
CA TRP A 76 -0.45 7.13 -11.70
C TRP A 76 -1.48 7.87 -12.56
N SER A 77 -1.12 8.14 -13.81
CA SER A 77 -1.89 9.02 -14.72
C SER A 77 -2.21 8.33 -16.04
N ASN A 78 -2.21 6.98 -16.06
CA ASN A 78 -2.55 6.22 -17.27
C ASN A 78 -3.96 5.66 -17.14
N THR A 79 -4.83 6.12 -18.01
CA THR A 79 -6.25 5.71 -18.06
C THR A 79 -6.46 4.35 -18.71
N SER A 80 -5.58 3.97 -19.63
CA SER A 80 -5.71 2.73 -20.41
C SER A 80 -5.34 1.48 -19.63
N LYS A 81 -4.55 1.59 -18.56
CA LYS A 81 -4.14 0.44 -17.74
C LYS A 81 -3.72 0.83 -16.32
N PRO A 82 -3.83 -0.10 -15.35
CA PRO A 82 -3.22 0.07 -14.03
C PRO A 82 -1.70 0.20 -14.10
N SER A 83 -1.12 0.73 -13.02
CA SER A 83 0.31 0.71 -12.80
C SER A 83 0.85 -0.72 -12.75
N PRO A 84 2.15 -0.92 -12.98
CA PRO A 84 2.85 -2.10 -12.47
C PRO A 84 2.59 -2.27 -10.97
N VAL A 85 2.86 -3.46 -10.44
CA VAL A 85 2.81 -3.66 -8.98
C VAL A 85 3.91 -2.81 -8.34
N LEU A 86 3.48 -1.83 -7.55
CA LEU A 86 4.29 -1.00 -6.69
C LEU A 86 4.43 -1.70 -5.33
N SER A 87 5.56 -1.47 -4.66
CA SER A 87 5.86 -2.02 -3.34
C SER A 87 6.36 -0.90 -2.44
N SER A 88 5.84 -0.83 -1.22
CA SER A 88 6.37 0.07 -0.18
C SER A 88 7.79 -0.32 0.24
N GLY A 89 8.16 -1.59 0.08
CA GLY A 89 9.30 -2.17 0.78
C GLY A 89 8.92 -2.62 2.18
N TRP A 90 9.78 -3.42 2.81
CA TRP A 90 9.57 -3.93 4.17
C TRP A 90 9.96 -2.89 5.21
N HIS A 91 9.00 -2.55 6.07
CA HIS A 91 9.19 -1.60 7.16
C HIS A 91 8.81 -2.24 8.48
N GLY A 92 9.37 -1.73 9.58
CA GLY A 92 8.98 -2.20 10.92
C GLY A 92 7.53 -1.81 11.19
N GLY A 93 6.68 -2.78 11.50
CA GLY A 93 5.25 -2.51 11.59
C GLY A 93 4.42 -3.78 11.55
N ASP A 94 3.17 -3.60 11.94
CA ASP A 94 2.17 -4.67 12.03
C ASP A 94 0.97 -4.40 11.11
N ASP A 95 0.94 -3.24 10.44
CA ASP A 95 -0.13 -2.86 9.53
C ASP A 95 0.40 -2.04 8.33
N PHE A 96 -0.33 -2.13 7.21
CA PHE A 96 -0.14 -1.29 6.03
C PHE A 96 -1.47 -0.70 5.60
N GLU A 97 -1.51 0.62 5.50
CA GLU A 97 -2.67 1.35 5.01
C GLU A 97 -2.38 2.00 3.66
N LEU A 98 -3.41 1.99 2.80
CA LEU A 98 -3.42 2.69 1.52
C LEU A 98 -4.67 3.57 1.43
N THR A 99 -4.48 4.87 1.31
CA THR A 99 -5.54 5.83 0.99
C THR A 99 -5.33 6.38 -0.41
N ILE A 100 -6.39 6.55 -1.21
CA ILE A 100 -6.29 7.10 -2.56
C ILE A 100 -7.18 8.34 -2.76
N GLN A 101 -6.70 9.24 -3.60
CA GLN A 101 -7.41 10.45 -4.04
C GLN A 101 -7.12 10.76 -5.50
N LEU A 102 -7.89 11.68 -6.10
CA LEU A 102 -7.55 12.28 -7.40
C LEU A 102 -6.90 13.64 -7.17
N VAL A 103 -5.78 13.87 -7.86
CA VAL A 103 -5.05 15.15 -7.87
C VAL A 103 -4.99 15.76 -9.25
#